data_AF-A0ABC8TGR8-F1
#
_entry.id   AF-A0ABC8TGR8-F1
#
_cell.length_a   1.000
_cell.length_b   1.000
_cell.length_c   1.000
_cell.angle_alpha   90.00
_cell.angle_beta   90.00
_cell.angle_gamma   90.00
#
_symmetry.space_group_name_H-M   'P 1'
#
loop_
_entity.id
_entity.type
_entity.pdbx_description
1 polymer ?
#
loop_
_entity_poly.entity_id
_entity_poly.type
_entity_poly.pdbx_seq_one_letter_code
_entity_poly.pdbx_strand_id
1 'polypeptide(L)'
;MSLRKGSKVWVEDRNSGWVAAEVTDFVGKQVQVATESGKKVLSFPEKLCPRDAEADHGGVDDMTKLTYLNEPGVLDNLERRYALNEIYVG
;
A
#
# COMPACT_ATOMS: atom_id res chain seq x y z
N MET A 1 3.45 -3.11 14.40
CA MET A 1 3.58 -1.87 13.60
C MET A 1 2.79 -0.76 14.27
N SER A 2 3.35 0.44 14.41
CA SER A 2 2.62 1.57 15.02
C SER A 2 2.14 2.51 13.91
N LEU A 3 0.82 2.62 13.75
CA LEU A 3 0.19 3.56 12.82
C LEU A 3 0.14 4.95 13.46
N ARG A 4 0.44 5.98 12.67
CA ARG A 4 0.33 7.40 13.04
C ARG A 4 -0.34 8.19 11.91
N LYS A 5 -0.81 9.41 12.19
CA LYS A 5 -1.28 10.30 11.12
C LYS A 5 -0.14 10.51 10.10
N GLY A 6 -0.47 10.44 8.81
CA GLY A 6 0.50 10.45 7.71
C GLY A 6 1.11 9.09 7.37
N SER A 7 0.83 8.01 8.12
CA SER A 7 1.26 6.67 7.74
C SER A 7 0.64 6.25 6.41
N LYS A 8 1.49 5.85 5.45
CA LYS A 8 1.06 5.25 4.19
C LYS A 8 0.71 3.79 4.40
N VAL A 9 -0.45 3.39 3.92
CA VAL A 9 -1.01 2.06 4.12
C VAL A 9 -1.73 1.58 2.88
N TRP A 10 -1.89 0.27 2.78
CA TRP A 10 -2.82 -0.40 1.90
C TRP A 10 -4.12 -0.68 2.65
N VAL A 11 -5.24 -0.43 1.99
CA VAL A 11 -6.58 -0.80 2.46
C VAL A 11 -7.23 -1.69 1.41
N GLU A 12 -7.92 -2.73 1.88
CA GLU A 12 -8.64 -3.66 1.01
C GLU A 12 -9.79 -2.94 0.29
N ASP A 13 -9.90 -3.17 -1.02
CA ASP A 13 -11.00 -2.69 -1.86
C ASP A 13 -11.61 -3.85 -2.63
N ARG A 14 -12.94 -3.87 -2.73
CA ARG A 14 -13.66 -5.01 -3.31
C ARG A 14 -13.46 -5.15 -4.83
N ASN A 15 -13.14 -4.05 -5.51
CA ASN A 15 -13.02 -4.04 -6.96
C ASN A 15 -11.56 -4.18 -7.40
N SER A 16 -10.65 -3.50 -6.70
CA SER A 16 -9.22 -3.46 -7.04
C SER A 16 -8.34 -4.39 -6.19
N GLY A 17 -8.92 -5.08 -5.21
CA GLY A 17 -8.19 -5.90 -4.24
C GLY A 17 -7.56 -5.04 -3.14
N TRP A 18 -6.59 -4.20 -3.50
CA TRP A 18 -5.89 -3.29 -2.59
C TRP A 18 -5.76 -1.90 -3.18
N VAL A 19 -5.92 -0.87 -2.36
CA VAL A 19 -5.73 0.52 -2.77
C VAL A 19 -4.83 1.27 -1.79
N ALA A 20 -4.02 2.16 -2.33
CA ALA A 20 -3.15 3.03 -1.55
C ALA A 20 -3.98 4.06 -0.77
N ALA A 21 -3.59 4.27 0.49
CA ALA A 21 -4.22 5.22 1.37
C ALA A 21 -3.24 5.81 2.39
N GLU A 22 -3.68 6.88 3.05
CA GLU A 22 -2.95 7.53 4.13
C GLU A 22 -3.83 7.63 5.38
N VAL A 23 -3.25 7.37 6.55
CA VAL A 23 -3.92 7.58 7.83
C VAL A 23 -4.13 9.06 8.08
N THR A 24 -5.40 9.47 8.19
CA THR A 24 -5.81 10.86 8.45
C THR A 24 -6.27 11.07 9.89
N ASP A 25 -6.89 10.06 10.50
CA ASP A 25 -7.36 10.16 11.87
C ASP A 25 -7.52 8.82 12.60
N PHE A 26 -7.79 8.89 13.89
CA PHE A 26 -8.13 7.75 14.74
C PHE A 26 -9.49 8.00 15.40
N VAL A 27 -10.43 7.09 15.17
CA VAL A 27 -11.80 7.18 15.68
C VAL A 27 -12.08 5.97 16.57
N GLY A 28 -11.88 6.15 17.87
CA GLY A 28 -11.99 5.06 18.85
C GLY A 28 -10.96 3.96 18.59
N LYS A 29 -11.42 2.78 18.20
CA LYS A 29 -10.57 1.61 17.86
C LYS A 29 -10.25 1.52 16.35
N GLN A 30 -10.84 2.38 15.54
CA GLN A 30 -10.66 2.37 14.09
C GLN A 30 -9.72 3.50 13.65
N VAL A 31 -9.15 3.32 12.48
CA VAL A 31 -8.29 4.28 11.80
C VAL A 31 -9.04 4.81 10.59
N GLN A 32 -9.11 6.13 10.47
CA GLN A 32 -9.63 6.78 9.29
C GLN A 32 -8.51 6.98 8.28
N VAL A 33 -8.66 6.37 7.12
CA VAL A 33 -7.71 6.48 6.01
C VAL A 33 -8.34 7.24 4.85
N ALA A 34 -7.54 8.02 4.13
CA ALA A 34 -7.94 8.64 2.86
C ALA A 34 -7.20 7.93 1.72
N THR A 35 -7.96 7.36 0.80
CA THR A 35 -7.42 6.79 -0.44
C THR A 35 -6.92 7.88 -1.37
N GLU A 36 -6.09 7.54 -2.35
CA GLU A 36 -5.61 8.50 -3.37
C GLU A 36 -6.75 9.09 -4.22
N SER A 37 -7.89 8.40 -4.31
CA SER A 37 -9.12 8.93 -4.93
C SER A 37 -9.82 10.03 -4.10
N GLY A 38 -9.33 10.32 -2.89
CA GLY A 38 -9.94 11.25 -1.94
C GLY A 38 -11.05 10.66 -1.07
N LYS A 39 -11.47 9.41 -1.33
CA LYS A 39 -12.44 8.69 -0.50
C LYS A 39 -11.88 8.40 0.88
N LYS A 40 -12.65 8.74 1.93
CA LYS A 40 -12.33 8.43 3.33
C LYS A 40 -12.98 7.13 3.75
N VAL A 41 -12.21 6.26 4.40
CA VAL A 41 -12.64 4.92 4.85
C VAL A 41 -12.25 4.73 6.30
N LEU A 42 -13.13 4.13 7.09
CA LEU A 42 -12.82 3.66 8.43
C LEU A 42 -12.45 2.18 8.35
N SER A 43 -11.28 1.83 8.88
CA SER A 43 -10.82 0.44 8.94
C SER A 43 -10.19 0.15 10.30
N PHE A 44 -10.11 -1.13 10.65
CA PHE A 44 -9.39 -1.54 11.84
C PHE A 44 -7.88 -1.59 11.56
N PRO A 45 -7.02 -1.20 12.52
CA PRO A 45 -5.56 -1.26 12.36
C PRO A 45 -5.06 -2.61 11.84
N GLU A 46 -5.67 -3.72 12.28
CA GLU A 46 -5.25 -5.08 11.91
C GLU A 46 -5.53 -5.44 10.45
N LYS A 47 -6.43 -4.70 9.79
CA LYS A 47 -6.78 -4.87 8.38
C LYS A 47 -5.96 -3.99 7.44
N LEU A 48 -5.07 -3.16 7.98
CA LEU A 48 -4.23 -2.27 7.19
C LEU A 48 -2.85 -2.89 7.05
N CYS A 49 -2.32 -2.89 5.83
CA CYS A 49 -0.93 -3.26 5.58
C CYS A 49 -0.09 -1.98 5.42
N PRO A 50 1.16 -1.94 5.91
CA PRO A 50 2.03 -0.81 5.62
C PRO A 50 2.33 -0.69 4.14
N ARG A 51 2.43 0.54 3.66
CA ARG A 51 2.86 0.84 2.30
C ARG A 51 4.19 1.58 2.35
N ASP A 52 5.12 1.15 1.50
CA ASP A 52 6.33 1.90 1.25
C ASP A 52 6.03 3.03 0.25
N ALA A 53 6.39 4.25 0.59
CA ALA A 53 6.22 5.42 -0.27
C ALA A 53 7.41 5.63 -1.21
N GLU A 54 8.59 5.08 -0.87
CA GLU A 54 9.80 5.26 -1.67
C GLU A 54 9.82 4.32 -2.89
N ALA A 55 9.11 3.19 -2.79
CA ALA A 55 8.88 2.24 -3.90
C ALA A 55 8.05 2.84 -5.05
N ASP A 56 7.44 4.01 -4.87
CA ASP A 56 6.66 4.71 -5.89
C ASP A 56 7.50 5.13 -7.12
N HIS A 57 8.85 5.04 -7.06
CA HIS A 57 9.77 5.47 -8.12
C HIS A 57 10.12 4.43 -9.19
N GLY A 58 9.61 3.20 -9.13
CA GLY A 58 9.87 2.20 -10.19
C GLY A 58 9.77 0.73 -9.79
N GLY A 59 9.39 0.42 -8.54
CA GLY A 59 9.46 -0.94 -8.03
C GLY A 59 10.89 -1.39 -7.74
N VAL A 60 11.04 -2.64 -7.32
CA VAL A 60 12.31 -3.27 -6.93
C VAL A 60 12.48 -4.59 -7.68
N ASP A 61 13.68 -4.80 -8.23
CA ASP A 61 14.02 -6.01 -9.01
C ASP A 61 14.02 -7.28 -8.16
N ASP A 62 14.52 -7.16 -6.93
CA ASP A 62 14.55 -8.23 -5.94
C ASP A 62 13.47 -7.95 -4.90
N MET A 63 12.37 -8.71 -4.95
CA MET A 63 11.22 -8.54 -4.05
C MET A 63 11.57 -8.75 -2.58
N THR A 64 12.70 -9.41 -2.26
CA THR A 64 13.15 -9.56 -0.86
C THR A 64 13.61 -8.22 -0.25
N LYS A 65 13.84 -7.21 -1.08
CA LYS A 65 14.23 -5.86 -0.66
C LYS A 65 13.04 -4.93 -0.41
N LEU A 66 11.80 -5.40 -0.55
CA LEU A 66 10.63 -4.62 -0.17
C LEU A 66 10.68 -4.29 1.32
N THR A 67 10.55 -3.00 1.67
CA THR A 67 10.48 -2.54 3.07
C THR A 67 9.40 -3.27 3.86
N TYR A 68 8.30 -3.60 3.18
CA TYR A 68 7.22 -4.41 3.72
C TYR A 68 6.88 -5.54 2.76
N LEU A 69 7.26 -6.77 3.11
CA LEU A 69 6.88 -7.96 2.36
C LEU A 69 5.45 -8.39 2.74
N ASN A 70 4.46 -7.71 2.19
CA ASN A 70 3.05 -8.02 2.33
C ASN A 70 2.41 -8.23 0.95
N GLU A 71 1.26 -8.89 0.92
CA GLU A 71 0.52 -9.19 -0.32
C GLU A 71 0.32 -7.95 -1.21
N PRO A 72 -0.21 -6.80 -0.74
CA PRO A 72 -0.37 -5.63 -1.60
C PRO A 72 0.94 -5.06 -2.12
N GLY A 73 2.02 -5.08 -1.33
CA GLY A 73 3.34 -4.62 -1.75
C GLY A 73 3.95 -5.49 -2.85
N VAL A 74 3.73 -6.81 -2.81
CA VAL A 74 4.17 -7.73 -3.86
C VAL A 74 3.36 -7.50 -5.15
N LEU A 75 2.04 -7.37 -5.04
CA LEU A 75 1.15 -7.12 -6.18
C LEU A 75 1.48 -5.79 -6.87
N ASP A 76 1.63 -4.70 -6.11
CA ASP A 76 2.00 -3.37 -6.64
C ASP A 76 3.37 -3.40 -7.33
N ASN A 77 4.35 -4.09 -6.74
CA ASN A 77 5.67 -4.24 -7.34
C ASN A 77 5.63 -4.98 -8.68
N LEU A 78 4.85 -6.06 -8.77
CA LEU A 78 4.68 -6.83 -10.01
C LEU A 78 3.96 -6.02 -11.09
N GLU A 79 2.90 -5.30 -10.72
CA GLU A 79 2.14 -4.45 -11.64
C GLU A 79 3.01 -3.35 -12.25
N ARG A 80 3.83 -2.67 -11.43
CA ARG A 80 4.74 -1.63 -11.91
C ARG A 80 5.79 -2.17 -12.87
N ARG A 81 6.45 -3.28 -12.52
CA ARG A 81 7.44 -3.92 -13.39
C ARG A 81 6.84 -4.39 -14.71
N TYR A 82 5.60 -4.88 -14.68
CA TYR A 82 4.84 -5.20 -15.88
C TYR A 82 4.59 -3.95 -16.74
N ALA A 83 4.11 -2.86 -16.15
CA ALA A 83 3.83 -1.61 -16.85
C ALA A 83 5.09 -0.99 -17.48
N LEU A 84 6.26 -1.17 -16.88
CA LEU A 84 7.54 -0.69 -17.38
C LEU A 84 8.17 -1.58 -18.46
N ASN A 85 7.52 -2.68 -18.87
CA ASN A 85 8.10 -3.72 -19.75
C ASN A 85 9.41 -4.32 -19.21
N GLU A 86 9.70 -4.16 -17.92
CA GLU A 86 10.87 -4.72 -17.21
C GLU A 86 10.58 -6.14 -16.70
N ILE A 87 9.72 -6.87 -17.41
CA ILE A 87 9.31 -8.21 -16.99
C ILE A 87 10.39 -9.25 -17.15
N TYR A 88 11.37 -9.07 -18.04
CA TYR A 88 12.66 -9.77 -18.06
C TYR A 88 13.64 -9.01 -18.98
N VAL A 89 14.76 -8.53 -18.45
CA VAL A 89 15.96 -8.26 -19.27
C VAL A 89 17.05 -9.22 -18.81
N GLY A 90 17.46 -10.09 -19.75
CA GLY A 90 18.66 -10.94 -19.81
C GLY A 90 19.40 -11.32 -18.54
#